data_AF-A0A8X8BBT8-F1
#
_entry.id   AF-A0A8X8BBT8-F1
#
_cell.length_a   1.000
_cell.length_b   1.000
_cell.length_c   1.000
_cell.angle_alpha   90.00
_cell.angle_beta   90.00
_cell.angle_gamma   90.00
#
_symmetry.space_group_name_H-M   'P 1'
#
loop_
_entity.id
_entity.type
_entity.pdbx_description
1 polymer ?
#
loop_
_entity_poly.entity_id
_entity_poly.type
_entity_poly.pdbx_seq_one_letter_code
_entity_poly.pdbx_strand_id
1 'polypeptide(L)'
;MYRTAASRARALKGSLSRSLRPARYASSSAVGTSSSSSSSPGFFSWLTGGSSASLASLDMPLQGVSLPPPLADHVEPSKLKITTLSNGLKIASEMSPNPAASIGLYVDCGSIYEAPYFHGATHLLERMAFKSTRNRSHLRLVREIEAIGGNTSASASREQMSYTIDALKTYVPEMVEVLIDSVRNPAFLDWEVNEELRKMKLEIAELAKNPMGLLMEAVHSAGYSGALANPLYAPESALDRLNGELLEEFMTENFTAARMVLAASGVEHEELLKVVEPLTSDLPNVPRQVEPKSQYTGGDFRQHTGGEATHFALAFEVPGWNNEKEAVIATVLQMLLGGGGSFSAGGPGKGMHSWLYLRILNEYQQVQSCTAFSSIFNNTGLFGIYGCSSPEFAAKAIELAAKELKDVAGGKVNQKHLDRAKAATKSAVLMNLESRMIAAEDIGRQILTYGERKPVEQFLKTVDGLTLKDITDFTSKIISKPLTMASFGDVLSVPSYDTVSSKFS
;
A
#
# COMPACT_ATOMS: atom_id res chain seq x y z
N MET A 1 7.38 -2.96 1.61
CA MET A 1 7.38 -2.49 0.21
C MET A 1 6.46 -1.28 0.06
N TYR A 2 6.95 -0.06 0.35
CA TYR A 2 6.13 1.14 0.19
C TYR A 2 6.93 2.23 -0.52
N ARG A 3 6.47 2.57 -1.74
CA ARG A 3 6.79 3.69 -2.64
C ARG A 3 7.21 3.24 -4.05
N THR A 4 6.23 2.94 -4.88
CA THR A 4 6.29 3.16 -6.33
C THR A 4 4.97 3.78 -6.80
N ALA A 5 4.72 5.00 -6.36
CA ALA A 5 3.67 5.87 -6.92
C ALA A 5 4.28 7.24 -7.24
N ALA A 6 5.30 7.26 -8.11
CA ALA A 6 5.82 8.50 -8.68
C ALA A 6 6.68 8.22 -9.93
N SER A 7 6.05 7.99 -11.09
CA SER A 7 6.48 8.57 -12.39
C SER A 7 5.70 7.99 -13.56
N ARG A 8 4.53 8.53 -13.90
CA ARG A 8 3.88 8.32 -15.21
C ARG A 8 3.26 9.60 -15.78
N ALA A 9 3.98 10.72 -15.70
CA ALA A 9 3.52 11.99 -16.27
C ALA A 9 4.48 12.63 -17.29
N ARG A 10 5.48 11.89 -17.81
CA ARG A 10 6.46 12.49 -18.72
C ARG A 10 6.88 11.58 -19.88
N ALA A 11 5.92 11.03 -20.60
CA ALA A 11 6.15 10.46 -21.93
C ALA A 11 4.83 10.44 -22.71
N LEU A 12 4.48 11.56 -23.33
CA LEU A 12 3.57 11.69 -24.49
C LEU A 12 3.52 13.18 -24.88
N LYS A 13 4.68 13.69 -25.36
CA LYS A 13 4.74 14.94 -26.13
C LYS A 13 5.15 14.55 -27.55
N GLY A 14 4.19 14.50 -28.45
CA GLY A 14 4.46 14.31 -29.88
C GLY A 14 3.22 13.86 -30.63
N SER A 15 2.70 14.76 -31.46
CA SER A 15 1.65 14.53 -32.46
C SER A 15 0.21 14.41 -31.93
N LEU A 16 -0.55 15.50 -32.03
CA LEU A 16 -1.71 15.60 -32.92
C LEU A 16 -2.28 17.03 -32.86
N SER A 17 -2.32 17.66 -34.01
CA SER A 17 -2.81 19.03 -34.22
C SER A 17 -4.30 19.02 -34.59
N ARG A 18 -4.97 20.11 -34.22
CA ARG A 18 -6.25 20.65 -34.75
C ARG A 18 -7.55 19.87 -34.50
N SER A 19 -8.27 20.27 -33.46
CA SER A 19 -9.72 20.56 -33.48
C SER A 19 -10.16 21.06 -32.09
N LEU A 20 -10.09 22.39 -31.87
CA LEU A 20 -10.61 23.00 -30.64
C LEU A 20 -12.13 23.20 -30.80
N ARG A 21 -12.92 22.33 -30.17
CA ARG A 21 -14.30 22.63 -29.78
C ARG A 21 -14.29 23.06 -28.31
N PRO A 22 -15.01 24.12 -27.90
CA PRO A 22 -15.00 24.57 -26.52
C PRO A 22 -15.72 23.54 -25.64
N ALA A 23 -14.98 22.87 -24.77
CA ALA A 23 -15.54 22.10 -23.67
C ALA A 23 -16.16 23.09 -22.66
N ARG A 24 -17.47 22.95 -22.42
CA ARG A 24 -18.14 23.63 -21.31
C ARG A 24 -17.66 22.97 -20.03
N TYR A 25 -16.73 23.63 -19.33
CA TYR A 25 -16.47 23.33 -17.93
C TYR A 25 -17.73 23.66 -17.13
N ALA A 26 -18.25 22.68 -16.39
CA ALA A 26 -19.25 22.94 -15.38
C ALA A 26 -18.55 23.69 -14.24
N SER A 27 -18.76 25.00 -14.20
CA SER A 27 -18.31 25.84 -13.11
C SER A 27 -18.98 25.38 -11.82
N SER A 28 -18.20 24.97 -10.82
CA SER A 28 -18.63 24.94 -9.42
C SER A 28 -19.31 26.27 -9.12
N SER A 29 -20.52 26.23 -8.56
CA SER A 29 -21.23 27.41 -8.09
C SER A 29 -20.31 28.20 -7.17
N ALA A 30 -19.78 29.30 -7.71
CA ALA A 30 -19.09 30.30 -6.93
C ALA A 30 -20.04 30.74 -5.81
N VAL A 31 -19.50 30.87 -4.60
CA VAL A 31 -20.14 31.60 -3.50
C VAL A 31 -20.53 32.96 -4.06
N GLY A 32 -21.82 33.11 -4.38
CA GLY A 32 -22.35 34.35 -4.92
C GLY A 32 -22.21 35.41 -3.85
N THR A 33 -21.30 36.35 -4.06
CA THR A 33 -21.31 37.59 -3.29
C THR A 33 -22.64 38.27 -3.59
N SER A 34 -23.49 38.43 -2.57
CA SER A 34 -24.61 39.34 -2.63
C SER A 34 -24.04 40.76 -2.68
N SER A 35 -23.63 41.21 -3.88
CA SER A 35 -23.38 42.62 -4.10
C SER A 35 -24.72 43.34 -4.08
N SER A 36 -24.97 44.01 -2.96
CA SER A 36 -26.03 44.98 -2.80
C SER A 36 -25.79 46.18 -3.72
N SER A 37 -26.30 46.12 -4.95
CA SER A 37 -26.75 47.28 -5.74
C SER A 37 -27.54 46.80 -6.96
N SER A 38 -28.82 46.48 -6.76
CA SER A 38 -29.75 46.23 -7.85
C SER A 38 -30.17 47.54 -8.51
N SER A 39 -29.46 47.97 -9.56
CA SER A 39 -30.08 48.79 -10.60
C SER A 39 -30.54 47.86 -11.71
N SER A 40 -31.85 47.83 -11.99
CA SER A 40 -32.46 47.02 -13.05
C SER A 40 -31.68 47.14 -14.36
N PRO A 41 -31.27 46.05 -15.01
CA PRO A 41 -30.53 46.15 -16.26
C PRO A 41 -31.48 46.61 -17.36
N GLY A 42 -31.24 47.80 -17.89
CA GLY A 42 -32.01 48.36 -19.01
C GLY A 42 -31.90 47.46 -20.25
N PHE A 43 -32.95 47.51 -21.08
CA PHE A 43 -33.18 46.71 -22.29
C PHE A 43 -32.02 46.68 -23.32
N PHE A 44 -31.01 47.55 -23.18
CA PHE A 44 -29.85 47.65 -24.08
C PHE A 44 -28.50 47.18 -23.49
N SER A 45 -28.45 46.57 -22.31
CA SER A 45 -27.17 46.21 -21.64
C SER A 45 -26.29 45.19 -22.39
N TRP A 46 -26.87 44.39 -23.29
CA TRP A 46 -26.10 43.54 -24.23
C TRP A 46 -25.24 44.41 -25.16
N LEU A 47 -25.78 45.50 -25.71
CA LEU A 47 -25.21 46.23 -26.84
C LEU A 47 -23.93 47.01 -26.53
N THR A 48 -23.61 47.27 -25.26
CA THR A 48 -22.40 48.03 -24.85
C THR A 48 -21.34 47.19 -24.14
N GLY A 49 -21.49 45.86 -24.09
CA GLY A 49 -20.60 45.00 -23.31
C GLY A 49 -20.87 45.16 -21.82
N GLY A 50 -21.45 44.14 -21.20
CA GLY A 50 -21.67 44.13 -19.76
C GLY A 50 -20.37 44.36 -19.01
N SER A 51 -20.39 45.25 -18.01
CA SER A 51 -19.32 45.40 -17.03
C SER A 51 -18.94 44.01 -16.52
N SER A 52 -17.76 43.53 -16.89
CA SER A 52 -17.14 42.43 -16.16
C SER A 52 -17.01 42.91 -14.73
N ALA A 53 -17.63 42.21 -13.78
CA ALA A 53 -17.35 42.44 -12.38
C ALA A 53 -15.83 42.31 -12.22
N SER A 54 -15.15 43.42 -11.95
CA SER A 54 -13.72 43.39 -11.71
C SER A 54 -13.53 42.69 -10.37
N LEU A 55 -13.23 41.40 -10.42
CA LEU A 55 -12.74 40.71 -9.22
C LEU A 55 -11.48 41.44 -8.76
N ALA A 56 -11.38 41.66 -7.45
CA ALA A 56 -10.17 42.21 -6.87
C ALA A 56 -8.97 41.36 -7.28
N SER A 57 -7.81 42.00 -7.42
CA SER A 57 -6.55 41.29 -7.66
C SER A 57 -6.29 40.29 -6.53
N LEU A 58 -5.57 39.19 -6.83
CA LEU A 58 -5.35 38.08 -5.88
C LEU A 58 -4.52 38.46 -4.64
N ASP A 59 -3.90 39.65 -4.64
CA ASP A 59 -3.21 40.25 -3.50
C ASP A 59 -4.15 40.96 -2.52
N MET A 60 -5.44 41.13 -2.87
CA MET A 60 -6.45 41.77 -2.04
C MET A 60 -7.48 40.74 -1.54
N PRO A 61 -7.84 40.76 -0.24
CA PRO A 61 -8.89 39.89 0.29
C PRO A 61 -10.23 40.09 -0.44
N LEU A 62 -10.91 39.00 -0.74
CA LEU A 62 -12.23 39.04 -1.37
C LEU A 62 -13.25 39.61 -0.37
N GLN A 63 -13.92 40.71 -0.74
CA GLN A 63 -14.92 41.36 0.10
C GLN A 63 -16.17 40.47 0.27
N GLY A 64 -16.77 40.49 1.46
CA GLY A 64 -18.00 39.75 1.76
C GLY A 64 -17.81 38.27 2.10
N VAL A 65 -16.57 37.78 2.22
CA VAL A 65 -16.30 36.41 2.68
C VAL A 65 -16.22 36.37 4.20
N SER A 66 -17.07 35.56 4.84
CA SER A 66 -16.95 35.24 6.26
C SER A 66 -15.97 34.08 6.44
N LEU A 67 -14.90 34.32 7.19
CA LEU A 67 -13.92 33.29 7.54
C LEU A 67 -14.30 32.66 8.89
N PRO A 68 -14.30 31.33 9.01
CA PRO A 68 -14.48 30.68 10.30
C PRO A 68 -13.31 31.04 11.24
N PRO A 69 -13.54 31.04 12.56
CA PRO A 69 -12.47 31.23 13.52
C PRO A 69 -11.40 30.13 13.34
N PRO A 70 -10.10 30.47 13.50
CA PRO A 70 -9.04 29.47 13.43
C PRO A 70 -9.12 28.50 14.61
N LEU A 71 -8.51 27.33 14.45
CA LEU A 71 -8.26 26.41 15.55
C LEU A 71 -7.24 27.03 16.52
N ALA A 72 -7.24 26.58 17.77
CA ALA A 72 -6.18 26.91 18.73
C ALA A 72 -4.83 26.35 18.25
N ASP A 73 -3.73 27.02 18.61
CA ASP A 73 -2.37 26.61 18.22
C ASP A 73 -2.04 25.17 18.65
N HIS A 74 -2.57 24.74 19.80
CA HIS A 74 -2.51 23.36 20.25
C HIS A 74 -3.91 22.75 20.28
N VAL A 75 -4.15 21.81 19.38
CA VAL A 75 -5.35 20.96 19.39
C VAL A 75 -4.95 19.62 19.98
N GLU A 76 -5.61 19.23 21.07
CA GLU A 76 -5.39 17.93 21.69
C GLU A 76 -5.62 16.79 20.68
N PRO A 77 -4.69 15.82 20.57
CA PRO A 77 -4.89 14.66 19.74
C PRO A 77 -6.17 13.90 20.12
N SER A 78 -6.97 13.55 19.13
CA SER A 78 -8.18 12.74 19.35
C SER A 78 -7.80 11.33 19.80
N LYS A 79 -8.57 10.77 20.73
CA LYS A 79 -8.43 9.37 21.13
C LYS A 79 -9.19 8.50 20.14
N LEU A 80 -8.56 7.41 19.71
CA LEU A 80 -9.22 6.38 18.92
C LEU A 80 -10.38 5.78 19.73
N LYS A 81 -11.56 5.71 19.11
CA LYS A 81 -12.73 4.98 19.63
C LYS A 81 -12.97 3.76 18.76
N ILE A 82 -13.27 2.62 19.37
CA ILE A 82 -13.57 1.36 18.69
C ILE A 82 -14.88 0.81 19.26
N THR A 83 -15.81 0.50 18.37
CA THR A 83 -17.08 -0.17 18.67
C THR A 83 -17.13 -1.48 17.91
N THR A 84 -17.51 -2.57 18.58
CA THR A 84 -17.75 -3.88 17.93
C THR A 84 -19.26 -4.10 17.88
N LEU A 85 -19.81 -4.25 16.67
CA LEU A 85 -21.21 -4.56 16.47
C LEU A 85 -21.52 -6.00 16.93
N SER A 86 -22.80 -6.30 17.17
CA SER A 86 -23.25 -7.63 17.61
C SER A 86 -22.94 -8.76 16.63
N ASN A 87 -22.76 -8.44 15.34
CA ASN A 87 -22.36 -9.38 14.29
C ASN A 87 -20.84 -9.56 14.16
N GLY A 88 -20.05 -8.88 15.00
CA GLY A 88 -18.59 -9.00 15.03
C GLY A 88 -17.82 -7.98 14.19
N LEU A 89 -18.49 -7.15 13.39
CA LEU A 89 -17.84 -6.07 12.64
C LEU A 89 -17.29 -5.01 13.59
N LYS A 90 -16.05 -4.56 13.35
CA LYS A 90 -15.43 -3.50 14.14
C LYS A 90 -15.45 -2.17 13.40
N ILE A 91 -15.84 -1.12 14.11
CA ILE A 91 -15.88 0.25 13.62
C ILE A 91 -14.92 1.07 14.48
N ALA A 92 -13.95 1.73 13.86
CA ALA A 92 -12.93 2.50 14.54
C ALA A 92 -12.81 3.90 13.93
N SER A 93 -12.69 4.92 14.77
CA SER A 93 -12.44 6.27 14.26
C SER A 93 -11.66 7.17 15.21
N GLU A 94 -10.95 8.12 14.62
CA GLU A 94 -10.31 9.23 15.32
C GLU A 94 -10.60 10.55 14.61
N MET A 95 -10.68 11.64 15.38
CA MET A 95 -10.85 12.99 14.83
C MET A 95 -9.50 13.60 14.43
N SER A 96 -9.50 14.34 13.33
CA SER A 96 -8.36 15.12 12.84
C SER A 96 -8.72 16.61 12.76
N PRO A 97 -7.77 17.54 12.83
CA PRO A 97 -8.05 18.97 12.63
C PRO A 97 -8.23 19.37 11.16
N ASN A 98 -7.72 18.57 10.21
CA ASN A 98 -7.83 18.85 8.78
C ASN A 98 -9.29 18.75 8.27
N PRO A 99 -9.69 19.42 7.17
CA PRO A 99 -11.07 19.40 6.68
C PRO A 99 -11.44 18.15 5.86
N ALA A 100 -10.50 17.23 5.64
CA ALA A 100 -10.68 16.02 4.85
C ALA A 100 -10.81 14.78 5.74
N ALA A 101 -11.56 13.79 5.28
CA ALA A 101 -11.69 12.48 5.90
C ALA A 101 -11.11 11.39 5.00
N SER A 102 -10.65 10.31 5.62
CA SER A 102 -10.28 9.06 4.96
C SER A 102 -11.03 7.93 5.64
N ILE A 103 -11.78 7.14 4.88
CA ILE A 103 -12.56 6.01 5.39
C ILE A 103 -12.14 4.77 4.60
N GLY A 104 -11.86 3.69 5.31
CA GLY A 104 -11.48 2.42 4.71
C GLY A 104 -12.23 1.24 5.33
N LEU A 105 -12.59 0.28 4.49
CA LEU A 105 -13.07 -1.03 4.89
C LEU A 105 -11.96 -2.04 4.61
N TYR A 106 -11.49 -2.68 5.67
CA TYR A 106 -10.39 -3.64 5.65
C TYR A 106 -10.96 -5.02 5.92
N VAL A 107 -10.61 -5.98 5.07
CA VAL A 107 -11.06 -7.36 5.16
C VAL A 107 -9.84 -8.24 5.38
N ASP A 108 -9.86 -9.07 6.42
CA ASP A 108 -8.89 -10.15 6.63
C ASP A 108 -9.15 -11.25 5.59
N CYS A 109 -8.82 -10.98 4.34
CA CYS A 109 -8.95 -11.83 3.17
C CYS A 109 -7.83 -11.46 2.19
N GLY A 110 -7.29 -12.41 1.46
CA GLY A 110 -6.15 -12.22 0.56
C GLY A 110 -5.74 -13.54 -0.07
N SER A 111 -4.63 -13.55 -0.80
CA SER A 111 -4.23 -14.74 -1.57
C SER A 111 -3.96 -15.99 -0.72
N ILE A 112 -3.72 -15.86 0.60
CA ILE A 112 -3.60 -17.02 1.49
C ILE A 112 -4.91 -17.83 1.60
N TYR A 113 -6.06 -17.18 1.39
CA TYR A 113 -7.37 -17.82 1.46
C TYR A 113 -7.82 -18.40 0.10
N GLU A 114 -7.01 -18.24 -0.95
CA GLU A 114 -7.32 -18.82 -2.25
C GLU A 114 -6.99 -20.32 -2.26
N ALA A 115 -8.03 -21.13 -2.48
CA ALA A 115 -7.84 -22.50 -2.95
C ALA A 115 -7.33 -22.50 -4.41
N PRO A 116 -6.77 -23.60 -4.93
CA PRO A 116 -6.25 -23.65 -6.30
C PRO A 116 -7.23 -23.23 -7.39
N TYR A 117 -8.53 -23.47 -7.17
CA TYR A 117 -9.59 -23.02 -8.06
C TYR A 117 -9.75 -21.48 -8.06
N PHE A 118 -9.59 -20.83 -6.90
CA PHE A 118 -9.70 -19.38 -6.70
C PHE A 118 -8.42 -18.59 -7.02
N HIS A 119 -7.31 -19.22 -7.42
CA HIS A 119 -6.06 -18.49 -7.67
C HIS A 119 -6.25 -17.28 -8.60
N GLY A 120 -5.99 -16.08 -8.08
CA GLY A 120 -6.18 -14.80 -8.78
C GLY A 120 -7.51 -14.10 -8.51
N ALA A 121 -8.40 -14.67 -7.68
CA ALA A 121 -9.65 -14.05 -7.28
C ALA A 121 -9.40 -12.73 -6.52
N THR A 122 -8.42 -12.69 -5.62
CA THR A 122 -8.11 -11.47 -4.84
C THR A 122 -7.58 -10.35 -5.73
N HIS A 123 -6.74 -10.70 -6.71
CA HIS A 123 -6.26 -9.75 -7.71
C HIS A 123 -7.41 -9.21 -8.56
N LEU A 124 -8.32 -10.08 -9.02
CA LEU A 124 -9.47 -9.66 -9.81
C LEU A 124 -10.49 -8.85 -8.97
N LEU A 125 -10.69 -9.18 -7.69
CA LEU A 125 -11.54 -8.40 -6.79
C LEU A 125 -11.01 -6.98 -6.55
N GLU A 126 -9.69 -6.80 -6.47
CA GLU A 126 -9.09 -5.47 -6.44
C GLU A 126 -9.42 -4.68 -7.71
N ARG A 127 -9.31 -5.31 -8.88
CA ARG A 127 -9.64 -4.71 -10.19
C ARG A 127 -11.13 -4.41 -10.35
N MET A 128 -11.98 -5.24 -9.73
CA MET A 128 -13.43 -5.11 -9.74
C MET A 128 -13.97 -4.19 -8.62
N ALA A 129 -13.09 -3.60 -7.80
CA ALA A 129 -13.50 -2.62 -6.81
C ALA A 129 -14.18 -1.41 -7.46
N PHE A 130 -15.25 -0.92 -6.83
CA PHE A 130 -16.01 0.27 -7.29
C PHE A 130 -16.55 0.14 -8.73
N LYS A 131 -16.85 -1.09 -9.18
CA LYS A 131 -17.59 -1.37 -10.42
C LYS A 131 -19.11 -1.38 -10.16
N SER A 132 -19.90 -1.91 -11.08
CA SER A 132 -21.35 -1.97 -10.90
C SER A 132 -21.72 -2.75 -9.63
N THR A 133 -22.65 -2.20 -8.86
CA THR A 133 -23.26 -2.86 -7.70
C THR A 133 -24.68 -3.27 -8.06
N ARG A 134 -25.35 -4.02 -7.18
CA ARG A 134 -26.78 -4.34 -7.34
C ARG A 134 -27.67 -3.09 -7.30
N ASN A 135 -27.18 -1.99 -6.74
CA ASN A 135 -27.94 -0.75 -6.52
C ASN A 135 -27.51 0.40 -7.45
N ARG A 136 -26.28 0.36 -7.98
CA ARG A 136 -25.67 1.43 -8.77
C ARG A 136 -24.98 0.85 -10.00
N SER A 137 -25.22 1.43 -11.16
CA SER A 137 -24.35 1.19 -12.31
C SER A 137 -22.97 1.79 -12.07
N HIS A 138 -21.93 1.23 -12.68
CA HIS A 138 -20.57 1.78 -12.60
C HIS A 138 -20.51 3.26 -12.98
N LEU A 139 -21.25 3.70 -14.02
CA LEU A 139 -21.34 5.12 -14.39
C LEU A 139 -21.93 5.99 -13.27
N ARG A 140 -23.00 5.52 -12.62
CA ARG A 140 -23.60 6.26 -11.51
C ARG A 140 -22.63 6.38 -10.34
N LEU A 141 -21.96 5.29 -10.00
CA LEU A 141 -20.98 5.24 -8.91
C LEU A 141 -19.83 6.23 -9.17
N VAL A 142 -19.24 6.23 -10.36
CA VAL A 142 -18.19 7.19 -10.75
C VAL A 142 -18.70 8.63 -10.66
N ARG A 143 -19.92 8.91 -11.12
CA ARG A 143 -20.52 10.25 -11.05
C ARG A 143 -20.76 10.73 -9.61
N GLU A 144 -21.20 9.85 -8.71
CA GLU A 144 -21.40 10.16 -7.30
C GLU A 144 -20.06 10.50 -6.63
N ILE A 145 -19.01 9.70 -6.86
CA ILE A 145 -17.66 9.95 -6.33
C ILE A 145 -17.10 11.27 -6.87
N GLU A 146 -17.15 11.50 -8.20
CA GLU A 146 -16.63 12.74 -8.79
C GLU A 146 -17.42 13.98 -8.34
N ALA A 147 -18.73 13.86 -8.12
CA ALA A 147 -19.58 14.97 -7.69
C ALA A 147 -19.20 15.49 -6.30
N ILE A 148 -18.79 14.61 -5.38
CA ILE A 148 -18.30 15.00 -4.06
C ILE A 148 -16.79 15.33 -4.06
N GLY A 149 -16.12 15.21 -5.21
CA GLY A 149 -14.68 15.38 -5.35
C GLY A 149 -13.87 14.28 -4.63
N GLY A 150 -14.47 13.11 -4.46
CA GLY A 150 -13.86 11.98 -3.75
C GLY A 150 -12.84 11.23 -4.59
N ASN A 151 -11.97 10.48 -3.92
CA ASN A 151 -11.05 9.54 -4.55
C ASN A 151 -11.17 8.17 -3.88
N THR A 152 -11.31 7.12 -4.68
CA THR A 152 -11.38 5.74 -4.20
C THR A 152 -10.14 4.95 -4.59
N SER A 153 -9.74 4.01 -3.75
CA SER A 153 -8.70 3.03 -4.07
C SER A 153 -9.02 1.68 -3.45
N ALA A 154 -8.53 0.62 -4.09
CA ALA A 154 -8.52 -0.71 -3.50
C ALA A 154 -7.09 -1.25 -3.54
N SER A 155 -6.78 -2.16 -2.62
CA SER A 155 -5.53 -2.93 -2.66
C SER A 155 -5.76 -4.34 -2.16
N ALA A 156 -5.13 -5.32 -2.81
CA ALA A 156 -5.07 -6.69 -2.33
C ALA A 156 -3.66 -7.05 -1.88
N SER A 157 -3.58 -7.73 -0.75
CA SER A 157 -2.36 -8.33 -0.22
C SER A 157 -2.56 -9.83 0.00
N ARG A 158 -1.52 -10.49 0.52
CA ARG A 158 -1.57 -11.92 0.84
C ARG A 158 -2.56 -12.21 1.97
N GLU A 159 -2.60 -11.38 3.01
CA GLU A 159 -3.45 -11.63 4.20
C GLU A 159 -4.68 -10.71 4.28
N GLN A 160 -4.66 -9.56 3.60
CA GLN A 160 -5.69 -8.53 3.78
C GLN A 160 -5.97 -7.76 2.49
N MET A 161 -7.20 -7.28 2.39
CA MET A 161 -7.68 -6.41 1.31
C MET A 161 -8.22 -5.13 1.92
N SER A 162 -8.05 -4.02 1.22
CA SER A 162 -8.54 -2.71 1.66
C SER A 162 -9.31 -2.01 0.55
N TYR A 163 -10.44 -1.42 0.89
CA TYR A 163 -11.21 -0.53 0.04
C TYR A 163 -11.30 0.82 0.75
N THR A 164 -10.85 1.90 0.11
CA THR A 164 -10.75 3.21 0.75
C THR A 164 -11.39 4.30 -0.09
N ILE A 165 -11.89 5.32 0.59
CA ILE A 165 -12.44 6.53 -0.01
C ILE A 165 -11.99 7.77 0.78
N ASP A 166 -11.58 8.80 0.06
CA ASP A 166 -11.13 10.08 0.60
C ASP A 166 -11.96 11.22 0.03
N ALA A 167 -12.51 12.08 0.89
CA ALA A 167 -13.21 13.30 0.48
C ALA A 167 -13.21 14.35 1.61
N LEU A 168 -13.98 15.43 1.44
CA LEU A 168 -14.23 16.39 2.52
C LEU A 168 -15.13 15.78 3.60
N LYS A 169 -14.93 16.17 4.86
CA LYS A 169 -15.71 15.67 6.02
C LYS A 169 -17.22 15.84 5.89
N THR A 170 -17.67 16.82 5.11
CA THR A 170 -19.10 17.07 4.86
C THR A 170 -19.81 15.88 4.21
N TYR A 171 -19.08 15.06 3.44
CA TYR A 171 -19.66 13.96 2.65
C TYR A 171 -19.46 12.58 3.29
N VAL A 172 -19.23 12.52 4.61
CA VAL A 172 -19.03 11.25 5.33
C VAL A 172 -20.19 10.27 5.08
N PRO A 173 -21.47 10.67 5.12
CA PRO A 173 -22.57 9.74 4.84
C PRO A 173 -22.47 9.10 3.45
N GLU A 174 -22.23 9.91 2.42
CA GLU A 174 -22.09 9.48 1.03
C GLU A 174 -20.86 8.57 0.84
N MET A 175 -19.74 8.91 1.49
CA MET A 175 -18.52 8.11 1.45
C MET A 175 -18.76 6.70 2.01
N VAL A 176 -19.40 6.62 3.18
CA VAL A 176 -19.70 5.35 3.87
C VAL A 176 -20.67 4.51 3.04
N GLU A 177 -21.73 5.14 2.50
CA GLU A 177 -22.73 4.43 1.70
C GLU A 177 -22.13 3.85 0.41
N VAL A 178 -21.34 4.64 -0.34
CA VAL A 178 -20.66 4.17 -1.56
C VAL A 178 -19.68 3.04 -1.25
N LEU A 179 -18.90 3.18 -0.17
CA LEU A 179 -17.91 2.19 0.23
C LEU A 179 -18.57 0.85 0.60
N ILE A 180 -19.59 0.88 1.46
CA ILE A 180 -20.28 -0.32 1.92
C ILE A 180 -21.05 -0.97 0.76
N ASP A 181 -21.75 -0.19 -0.08
CA ASP A 181 -22.45 -0.76 -1.23
C ASP A 181 -21.51 -1.45 -2.23
N SER A 182 -20.34 -0.85 -2.48
CA SER A 182 -19.32 -1.40 -3.39
C SER A 182 -18.74 -2.72 -2.91
N VAL A 183 -18.56 -2.89 -1.60
CA VAL A 183 -17.94 -4.09 -1.03
C VAL A 183 -18.99 -5.16 -0.71
N ARG A 184 -20.18 -4.77 -0.27
CA ARG A 184 -21.22 -5.69 0.19
C ARG A 184 -22.11 -6.20 -0.95
N ASN A 185 -22.42 -5.36 -1.93
CA ASN A 185 -23.40 -5.67 -2.98
C ASN A 185 -22.82 -5.59 -4.40
N PRO A 186 -21.62 -6.14 -4.68
CA PRO A 186 -21.09 -6.11 -6.04
C PRO A 186 -22.00 -6.88 -7.01
N ALA A 187 -22.03 -6.42 -8.26
CA ALA A 187 -22.64 -7.14 -9.37
C ALA A 187 -21.55 -7.43 -10.41
N PHE A 188 -21.07 -8.68 -10.45
CA PHE A 188 -20.01 -9.08 -11.35
C PHE A 188 -20.53 -9.35 -12.76
N LEU A 189 -20.88 -8.29 -13.47
CA LEU A 189 -21.39 -8.36 -14.84
C LEU A 189 -20.33 -8.91 -15.78
N ASP A 190 -20.65 -9.94 -16.55
CA ASP A 190 -19.69 -10.67 -17.39
C ASP A 190 -18.84 -9.75 -18.29
N TRP A 191 -19.44 -8.69 -18.85
CA TRP A 191 -18.70 -7.78 -19.72
C TRP A 191 -17.71 -6.90 -18.95
N GLU A 192 -18.00 -6.51 -17.70
CA GLU A 192 -17.09 -5.75 -16.84
C GLU A 192 -15.94 -6.66 -16.39
N VAL A 193 -16.25 -7.89 -15.98
CA VAL A 193 -15.25 -8.91 -15.62
C VAL A 193 -14.32 -9.20 -16.79
N ASN A 194 -14.86 -9.45 -17.99
CA ASN A 194 -14.07 -9.70 -19.20
C ASN A 194 -13.24 -8.48 -19.63
N GLU A 195 -13.68 -7.26 -19.33
CA GLU A 195 -12.87 -6.06 -19.54
C GLU A 195 -11.69 -6.01 -18.57
N GLU A 196 -11.91 -6.25 -17.28
CA GLU A 196 -10.85 -6.23 -16.29
C GLU A 196 -9.87 -7.41 -16.45
N LEU A 197 -10.34 -8.60 -16.85
CA LEU A 197 -9.46 -9.73 -17.21
C LEU A 197 -8.52 -9.39 -18.37
N ARG A 198 -8.99 -8.66 -19.39
CA ARG A 198 -8.14 -8.20 -20.49
C ARG A 198 -7.08 -7.20 -20.00
N LYS A 199 -7.44 -6.29 -19.09
CA LYS A 199 -6.48 -5.35 -18.48
C LYS A 199 -5.48 -6.08 -17.58
N MET A 200 -5.94 -7.05 -16.80
CA MET A 200 -5.13 -7.88 -15.92
C MET A 200 -4.09 -8.69 -16.71
N LYS A 201 -4.47 -9.23 -17.89
CA LYS A 201 -3.52 -9.88 -18.80
C LYS A 201 -2.39 -8.94 -19.25
N LEU A 202 -2.72 -7.68 -19.57
CA LEU A 202 -1.71 -6.68 -19.93
C LEU A 202 -0.82 -6.32 -18.74
N GLU A 203 -1.40 -6.22 -17.55
CA GLU A 203 -0.69 -5.95 -16.31
C GLU A 203 0.31 -7.06 -15.94
N ILE A 204 -0.07 -8.32 -16.09
CA ILE A 204 0.83 -9.48 -15.90
C ILE A 204 1.99 -9.42 -16.90
N ALA A 205 1.72 -9.11 -18.17
CA ALA A 205 2.77 -8.92 -19.17
C ALA A 205 3.68 -7.72 -18.85
N GLU A 206 3.14 -6.67 -18.23
CA GLU A 206 3.89 -5.51 -17.75
C GLU A 206 4.76 -5.85 -16.53
N LEU A 207 4.29 -6.73 -15.64
CA LEU A 207 5.03 -7.18 -14.45
C LEU A 207 6.33 -7.88 -14.84
N ALA A 208 6.36 -8.60 -15.96
CA ALA A 208 7.60 -9.18 -16.51
C ALA A 208 8.68 -8.14 -16.84
N LYS A 209 8.31 -6.86 -17.00
CA LYS A 209 9.23 -5.73 -17.21
C LYS A 209 9.64 -5.05 -15.90
N ASN A 210 9.16 -5.53 -14.75
CA ASN A 210 9.52 -5.08 -13.42
C ASN A 210 10.20 -6.21 -12.62
N PRO A 211 11.51 -6.42 -12.80
CA PRO A 211 12.25 -7.51 -12.18
C PRO A 211 12.16 -7.55 -10.65
N MET A 212 12.10 -6.38 -10.00
CA MET A 212 11.98 -6.33 -8.54
C MET A 212 10.65 -6.90 -8.07
N GLY A 213 9.53 -6.51 -8.71
CA GLY A 213 8.21 -7.05 -8.38
C GLY A 213 8.13 -8.57 -8.60
N LEU A 214 8.65 -9.04 -9.73
CA LEU A 214 8.70 -10.47 -10.05
C LEU A 214 9.54 -11.26 -9.04
N LEU A 215 10.72 -10.75 -8.68
CA LEU A 215 11.56 -11.42 -7.68
C LEU A 215 10.89 -11.47 -6.31
N MET A 216 10.15 -10.44 -5.93
CA MET A 216 9.41 -10.47 -4.67
C MET A 216 8.36 -11.58 -4.68
N GLU A 217 7.62 -11.78 -5.76
CA GLU A 217 6.71 -12.93 -5.89
C GLU A 217 7.46 -14.26 -5.89
N ALA A 218 8.56 -14.36 -6.63
CA ALA A 218 9.38 -15.57 -6.72
C ALA A 218 9.97 -15.99 -5.36
N VAL A 219 10.37 -15.03 -4.52
CA VAL A 219 10.86 -15.33 -3.16
C VAL A 219 9.74 -15.92 -2.29
N HIS A 220 8.49 -15.44 -2.43
CA HIS A 220 7.38 -16.02 -1.67
C HIS A 220 7.05 -17.43 -2.15
N SER A 221 6.94 -17.63 -3.47
CA SER A 221 6.60 -18.94 -4.04
C SER A 221 7.68 -19.99 -3.83
N ALA A 222 8.96 -19.60 -3.85
CA ALA A 222 10.08 -20.51 -3.59
C ALA A 222 10.33 -20.73 -2.10
N GLY A 223 10.14 -19.71 -1.26
CA GLY A 223 10.49 -19.76 0.17
C GLY A 223 9.44 -20.42 1.05
N TYR A 224 8.17 -20.38 0.65
CA TYR A 224 7.07 -20.99 1.39
C TYR A 224 6.46 -22.18 0.66
N SER A 225 5.85 -23.06 1.45
CA SER A 225 4.85 -24.02 1.02
C SER A 225 3.52 -23.72 1.70
N GLY A 226 2.41 -24.04 1.03
CA GLY A 226 1.07 -23.73 1.52
C GLY A 226 0.64 -22.30 1.17
N ALA A 227 -0.13 -21.67 2.05
CA ALA A 227 -0.94 -20.50 1.70
C ALA A 227 -0.14 -19.25 1.27
N LEU A 228 1.00 -18.95 1.90
CA LEU A 228 1.85 -17.80 1.54
C LEU A 228 2.64 -18.01 0.23
N ALA A 229 2.71 -19.26 -0.25
CA ALA A 229 3.29 -19.59 -1.55
C ALA A 229 2.32 -19.27 -2.70
N ASN A 230 1.03 -19.07 -2.40
CA ASN A 230 0.05 -18.67 -3.41
C ASN A 230 0.49 -17.35 -4.06
N PRO A 231 0.38 -17.26 -5.40
CA PRO A 231 0.76 -16.05 -6.11
C PRO A 231 -0.20 -14.91 -5.76
N LEU A 232 0.33 -13.70 -5.54
CA LEU A 232 -0.53 -12.54 -5.31
C LEU A 232 -1.13 -12.04 -6.63
N TYR A 233 -0.35 -12.12 -7.71
CA TYR A 233 -0.82 -11.82 -9.06
C TYR A 233 -1.33 -13.10 -9.73
N ALA A 234 -2.52 -13.03 -10.31
CA ALA A 234 -3.11 -14.14 -11.04
C ALA A 234 -2.13 -14.71 -12.09
N PRO A 235 -1.84 -16.03 -12.09
CA PRO A 235 -1.03 -16.63 -13.15
C PRO A 235 -1.81 -16.61 -14.47
N GLU A 236 -1.10 -16.57 -15.61
CA GLU A 236 -1.75 -16.55 -16.93
C GLU A 236 -2.71 -17.74 -17.13
N SER A 237 -2.36 -18.90 -16.58
CA SER A 237 -3.19 -20.12 -16.64
C SER A 237 -4.49 -20.04 -15.83
N ALA A 238 -4.62 -19.09 -14.92
CA ALA A 238 -5.86 -18.86 -14.17
C ALA A 238 -6.80 -17.88 -14.86
N LEU A 239 -6.31 -17.04 -15.78
CA LEU A 239 -7.09 -15.95 -16.39
C LEU A 239 -8.36 -16.45 -17.08
N ASP A 240 -8.27 -17.56 -17.82
CA ASP A 240 -9.39 -18.13 -18.57
C ASP A 240 -10.46 -18.78 -17.67
N ARG A 241 -10.12 -19.08 -16.41
CA ARG A 241 -11.02 -19.70 -15.44
C ARG A 241 -11.77 -18.66 -14.59
N LEU A 242 -11.14 -17.52 -14.31
CA LEU A 242 -11.73 -16.47 -13.48
C LEU A 242 -12.99 -15.90 -14.16
N ASN A 243 -14.08 -15.81 -13.41
CA ASN A 243 -15.37 -15.31 -13.89
C ASN A 243 -16.19 -14.72 -12.71
N GLY A 244 -17.34 -14.11 -13.00
CA GLY A 244 -18.17 -13.47 -11.99
C GLY A 244 -18.70 -14.43 -10.92
N GLU A 245 -19.16 -15.63 -11.31
CA GLU A 245 -19.70 -16.63 -10.37
C GLU A 245 -18.65 -17.05 -9.33
N LEU A 246 -17.41 -17.27 -9.77
CA LEU A 246 -16.27 -17.59 -8.91
C LEU A 246 -15.96 -16.46 -7.92
N LEU A 247 -16.06 -15.20 -8.34
CA LEU A 247 -15.88 -14.06 -7.44
C LEU A 247 -17.00 -13.97 -6.40
N GLU A 248 -18.26 -14.22 -6.79
CA GLU A 248 -19.40 -14.25 -5.86
C GLU A 248 -19.24 -15.36 -4.82
N GLU A 249 -18.82 -16.55 -5.24
CA GLU A 249 -18.53 -17.68 -4.35
C GLU A 249 -17.41 -17.31 -3.36
N PHE A 250 -16.27 -16.83 -3.88
CA PHE A 250 -15.14 -16.44 -3.03
C PHE A 250 -15.48 -15.34 -2.03
N MET A 251 -16.25 -14.33 -2.44
CA MET A 251 -16.71 -13.27 -1.54
C MET A 251 -17.69 -13.79 -0.50
N THR A 252 -18.63 -14.66 -0.87
CA THR A 252 -19.61 -15.22 0.06
C THR A 252 -18.92 -15.99 1.19
N GLU A 253 -17.82 -16.70 0.90
CA GLU A 253 -17.04 -17.43 1.89
C GLU A 253 -16.18 -16.53 2.79
N ASN A 254 -15.64 -15.43 2.23
CA ASN A 254 -14.58 -14.67 2.91
C ASN A 254 -15.00 -13.30 3.46
N PHE A 255 -15.98 -12.64 2.85
CA PHE A 255 -16.41 -11.27 3.20
C PHE A 255 -17.48 -11.31 4.29
N THR A 256 -17.07 -11.73 5.49
CA THR A 256 -17.93 -11.87 6.67
C THR A 256 -17.69 -10.77 7.70
N ALA A 257 -18.72 -10.41 8.48
CA ALA A 257 -18.67 -9.31 9.44
C ALA A 257 -17.50 -9.43 10.44
N ALA A 258 -17.26 -10.63 10.98
CA ALA A 258 -16.18 -10.89 11.95
C ALA A 258 -14.75 -10.70 11.39
N ARG A 259 -14.59 -10.60 10.06
CA ARG A 259 -13.33 -10.37 9.35
C ARG A 259 -13.21 -8.95 8.79
N MET A 260 -14.17 -8.07 9.09
CA MET A 260 -14.22 -6.70 8.59
C MET A 260 -13.95 -5.68 9.68
N VAL A 261 -13.13 -4.69 9.33
CA VAL A 261 -12.90 -3.49 10.13
C VAL A 261 -13.15 -2.27 9.26
N LEU A 262 -14.08 -1.42 9.66
CA LEU A 262 -14.23 -0.09 9.09
C LEU A 262 -13.44 0.89 9.95
N ALA A 263 -12.43 1.54 9.36
CA ALA A 263 -11.60 2.53 10.03
C ALA A 263 -11.72 3.90 9.36
N ALA A 264 -11.84 4.96 10.16
CA ALA A 264 -11.95 6.32 9.68
C ALA A 264 -10.99 7.28 10.40
N SER A 265 -10.28 8.09 9.62
CA SER A 265 -9.50 9.23 10.12
C SER A 265 -10.20 10.52 9.73
N GLY A 266 -10.47 11.39 10.71
CA GLY A 266 -11.15 12.67 10.52
C GLY A 266 -12.67 12.60 10.62
N VAL A 267 -13.23 11.62 11.34
CA VAL A 267 -14.68 11.45 11.46
C VAL A 267 -15.06 11.24 12.92
N GLU A 268 -16.09 11.95 13.40
CA GLU A 268 -16.61 11.74 14.76
C GLU A 268 -17.24 10.36 14.87
N HIS A 269 -16.95 9.65 15.96
CA HIS A 269 -17.34 8.25 16.09
C HIS A 269 -18.84 8.03 16.11
N GLU A 270 -19.57 8.89 16.84
CA GLU A 270 -21.03 8.78 16.94
C GLU A 270 -21.74 9.12 15.62
N GLU A 271 -21.15 9.99 14.80
CA GLU A 271 -21.69 10.29 13.46
C GLU A 271 -21.43 9.14 12.50
N LEU A 272 -20.24 8.54 12.57
CA LEU A 272 -19.89 7.36 11.78
C LEU A 272 -20.82 6.18 12.09
N LEU A 273 -21.06 5.89 13.38
CA LEU A 273 -21.92 4.78 13.80
C LEU A 273 -23.35 4.91 13.26
N LYS A 274 -23.93 6.11 13.30
CA LYS A 274 -25.28 6.38 12.79
C LYS A 274 -25.47 6.00 11.32
N VAL A 275 -24.40 6.08 10.51
CA VAL A 275 -24.45 5.73 9.09
C VAL A 275 -24.04 4.27 8.86
N VAL A 276 -23.01 3.77 9.53
CA VAL A 276 -22.47 2.43 9.28
C VAL A 276 -23.37 1.32 9.84
N GLU A 277 -23.94 1.50 11.03
CA GLU A 277 -24.70 0.44 11.71
C GLU A 277 -25.95 -0.01 10.91
N PRO A 278 -26.80 0.89 10.38
CA PRO A 278 -27.93 0.48 9.54
C PRO A 278 -27.53 -0.26 8.26
N LEU A 279 -26.32 -0.01 7.75
CA LEU A 279 -25.82 -0.58 6.49
C LEU A 279 -25.09 -1.92 6.67
N THR A 280 -24.75 -2.30 7.91
CA THR A 280 -23.89 -3.46 8.17
C THR A 280 -24.39 -4.40 9.26
N SER A 281 -25.32 -3.99 10.11
CA SER A 281 -25.81 -4.79 11.24
C SER A 281 -26.49 -6.11 10.85
N ASP A 282 -27.01 -6.21 9.63
CA ASP A 282 -27.67 -7.39 9.08
C ASP A 282 -26.72 -8.35 8.33
N LEU A 283 -25.41 -8.04 8.27
CA LEU A 283 -24.41 -8.99 7.78
C LEU A 283 -24.41 -10.25 8.67
N PRO A 284 -24.29 -11.46 8.06
CA PRO A 284 -24.36 -12.70 8.81
C PRO A 284 -23.19 -12.81 9.79
N ASN A 285 -23.50 -13.18 11.02
CA ASN A 285 -22.49 -13.51 12.03
C ASN A 285 -21.99 -14.94 11.80
N VAL A 286 -20.98 -15.06 10.95
CA VAL A 286 -20.30 -16.33 10.66
C VAL A 286 -19.04 -16.43 11.53
N PRO A 287 -18.77 -17.60 12.15
CA PRO A 287 -17.52 -17.82 12.86
C PRO A 287 -16.31 -17.53 11.97
N ARG A 288 -15.28 -16.89 12.53
CA ARG A 288 -14.03 -16.64 11.80
C ARG A 288 -13.42 -17.96 11.34
N GLN A 289 -13.10 -18.06 10.06
CA GLN A 289 -12.39 -19.22 9.51
C GLN A 289 -10.98 -19.32 10.09
N VAL A 290 -10.45 -20.55 10.14
CA VAL A 290 -9.07 -20.78 10.58
C VAL A 290 -8.12 -20.26 9.52
N GLU A 291 -7.14 -19.46 9.92
CA GLU A 291 -6.10 -18.92 9.03
C GLU A 291 -5.35 -20.08 8.34
N PRO A 292 -5.26 -20.07 6.99
CA PRO A 292 -4.50 -21.06 6.23
C PRO A 292 -3.02 -21.08 6.63
N LYS A 293 -2.49 -22.28 6.91
CA LYS A 293 -1.12 -22.44 7.38
C LYS A 293 -0.12 -22.43 6.22
N SER A 294 1.07 -21.90 6.51
CA SER A 294 2.23 -21.93 5.63
C SER A 294 3.45 -22.43 6.38
N GLN A 295 4.35 -23.10 5.68
CA GLN A 295 5.64 -23.52 6.22
C GLN A 295 6.76 -22.95 5.38
N TYR A 296 7.71 -22.28 6.03
CA TYR A 296 8.93 -21.84 5.38
C TYR A 296 9.88 -23.02 5.15
N THR A 297 10.34 -23.19 3.92
CA THR A 297 11.22 -24.29 3.51
C THR A 297 12.57 -23.82 2.99
N GLY A 298 12.71 -22.53 2.67
CA GLY A 298 13.77 -22.08 1.76
C GLY A 298 13.51 -22.58 0.34
N GLY A 299 14.40 -22.26 -0.60
CA GLY A 299 14.28 -22.70 -1.99
C GLY A 299 15.10 -21.87 -2.98
N ASP A 300 15.11 -22.29 -4.23
CA ASP A 300 15.75 -21.59 -5.35
C ASP A 300 14.76 -21.40 -6.49
N PHE A 301 14.63 -20.15 -6.97
CA PHE A 301 13.92 -19.82 -8.19
C PHE A 301 14.87 -19.16 -9.18
N ARG A 302 14.90 -19.65 -10.42
CA ARG A 302 15.69 -19.05 -11.50
C ARG A 302 14.87 -18.93 -12.76
N GLN A 303 14.87 -17.73 -13.33
CA GLN A 303 14.26 -17.48 -14.62
C GLN A 303 15.24 -16.78 -15.55
N HIS A 304 15.70 -17.51 -16.57
CA HIS A 304 16.56 -16.96 -17.61
C HIS A 304 15.71 -16.25 -18.67
N THR A 305 15.97 -14.97 -18.89
CA THR A 305 15.35 -14.17 -19.96
C THR A 305 16.37 -13.50 -20.87
N GLY A 306 17.66 -13.72 -20.63
CA GLY A 306 18.75 -12.91 -21.20
C GLY A 306 18.72 -11.46 -20.70
N GLY A 307 19.38 -10.57 -21.44
CA GLY A 307 19.43 -9.13 -21.16
C GLY A 307 20.76 -8.65 -20.58
N GLU A 308 20.84 -7.35 -20.29
CA GLU A 308 22.07 -6.68 -19.86
C GLU A 308 22.27 -6.65 -18.33
N ALA A 309 21.35 -7.22 -17.58
CA ALA A 309 21.35 -7.21 -16.12
C ALA A 309 20.90 -8.54 -15.52
N THR A 310 21.41 -8.81 -14.33
CA THR A 310 21.02 -9.94 -13.50
C THR A 310 20.49 -9.41 -12.18
N HIS A 311 19.25 -9.79 -11.90
CA HIS A 311 18.57 -9.45 -10.66
C HIS A 311 18.59 -10.67 -9.75
N PHE A 312 18.81 -10.45 -8.46
CA PHE A 312 18.78 -11.51 -7.46
C PHE A 312 18.14 -11.03 -6.16
N ALA A 313 17.60 -11.97 -5.40
CA ALA A 313 17.14 -11.77 -4.04
C ALA A 313 17.60 -12.93 -3.16
N LEU A 314 18.16 -12.61 -1.99
CA LEU A 314 18.49 -13.56 -0.92
C LEU A 314 17.60 -13.24 0.27
N ALA A 315 16.82 -14.20 0.76
CA ALA A 315 15.87 -13.98 1.83
C ALA A 315 15.86 -15.12 2.84
N PHE A 316 15.45 -14.80 4.05
CA PHE A 316 15.33 -15.69 5.20
C PHE A 316 14.01 -15.44 5.92
N GLU A 317 13.53 -16.48 6.61
CA GLU A 317 12.35 -16.39 7.47
C GLU A 317 12.61 -15.47 8.67
N VAL A 318 11.64 -14.60 8.94
CA VAL A 318 11.56 -13.82 10.17
C VAL A 318 10.22 -14.04 10.87
N PRO A 319 10.13 -13.81 12.19
CA PRO A 319 8.87 -13.82 12.91
C PRO A 319 7.86 -12.80 12.35
N GLY A 320 6.56 -13.13 12.49
CA GLY A 320 5.46 -12.25 12.09
C GLY A 320 5.14 -11.14 13.10
N TRP A 321 4.11 -10.36 12.79
CA TRP A 321 3.60 -9.25 13.59
C TRP A 321 3.18 -9.63 15.01
N ASN A 322 2.69 -10.86 15.20
CA ASN A 322 2.35 -11.38 16.54
C ASN A 322 3.57 -11.41 17.49
N ASN A 323 4.79 -11.40 16.94
CA ASN A 323 6.03 -11.19 17.69
C ASN A 323 6.55 -9.76 17.47
N GLU A 324 5.89 -8.80 18.13
CA GLU A 324 6.12 -7.37 17.94
C GLU A 324 7.59 -6.96 18.09
N LYS A 325 8.28 -7.43 19.15
CA LYS A 325 9.69 -7.05 19.39
C LYS A 325 10.56 -7.47 18.21
N GLU A 326 10.41 -8.69 17.73
CA GLU A 326 11.22 -9.20 16.61
C GLU A 326 10.83 -8.54 15.27
N ALA A 327 9.55 -8.22 15.04
CA ALA A 327 9.12 -7.46 13.86
C ALA A 327 9.69 -6.03 13.83
N VAL A 328 9.76 -5.37 15.00
CA VAL A 328 10.41 -4.06 15.14
C VAL A 328 11.92 -4.17 14.90
N ILE A 329 12.58 -5.22 15.40
CA ILE A 329 14.00 -5.48 15.10
C ILE A 329 14.21 -5.64 13.59
N ALA A 330 13.38 -6.44 12.90
CA ALA A 330 13.46 -6.61 11.45
C ALA A 330 13.31 -5.28 10.69
N THR A 331 12.40 -4.40 11.15
CA THR A 331 12.19 -3.07 10.57
C THR A 331 13.41 -2.16 10.75
N VAL A 332 14.00 -2.15 11.96
CA VAL A 332 15.22 -1.37 12.24
C VAL A 332 16.41 -1.93 11.47
N LEU A 333 16.53 -3.26 11.35
CA LEU A 333 17.56 -3.92 10.56
C LEU A 333 17.41 -3.59 9.07
N GLN A 334 16.19 -3.53 8.53
CA GLN A 334 15.94 -3.09 7.16
C GLN A 334 16.41 -1.64 6.96
N MET A 335 16.10 -0.74 7.90
CA MET A 335 16.54 0.66 7.84
C MET A 335 18.07 0.80 7.97
N LEU A 336 18.69 -0.05 8.80
CA LEU A 336 20.14 -0.08 9.00
C LEU A 336 20.88 -0.53 7.75
N LEU A 337 20.46 -1.67 7.18
CA LEU A 337 21.01 -2.18 5.93
C LEU A 337 20.75 -1.20 4.80
N GLY A 338 19.52 -0.73 4.68
CA GLY A 338 19.08 0.26 3.71
C GLY A 338 19.48 -0.12 2.29
N GLY A 339 20.14 0.78 1.59
CA GLY A 339 20.57 0.63 0.21
C GLY A 339 19.86 1.58 -0.73
N GLY A 340 19.73 1.18 -2.00
CA GLY A 340 19.07 1.98 -3.03
C GLY A 340 19.47 1.59 -4.45
N GLY A 341 19.19 2.49 -5.38
CA GLY A 341 19.72 2.43 -6.75
C GLY A 341 20.79 3.49 -6.96
N SER A 342 21.84 3.15 -7.71
CA SER A 342 23.00 4.03 -7.98
C SER A 342 22.61 5.32 -8.72
N PHE A 343 21.43 5.36 -9.34
CA PHE A 343 20.92 6.51 -10.11
C PHE A 343 19.89 7.38 -9.37
N SER A 344 19.61 7.13 -8.09
CA SER A 344 18.64 7.94 -7.35
C SER A 344 19.16 9.37 -7.16
N ALA A 345 18.58 10.35 -7.86
CA ALA A 345 19.01 11.76 -7.82
C ALA A 345 18.44 12.58 -6.64
N GLY A 346 17.88 11.93 -5.62
CA GLY A 346 17.34 12.63 -4.44
C GLY A 346 18.42 13.30 -3.56
N GLY A 347 18.00 14.17 -2.64
CA GLY A 347 18.89 14.84 -1.68
C GLY A 347 19.28 13.98 -0.46
N PRO A 348 20.00 14.58 0.50
CA PRO A 348 20.29 13.97 1.80
C PRO A 348 19.02 13.48 2.52
N GLY A 349 19.14 12.42 3.31
CA GLY A 349 18.02 11.81 4.05
C GLY A 349 17.44 10.55 3.39
N LYS A 350 17.69 10.30 2.10
CA LYS A 350 17.23 9.09 1.38
C LYS A 350 17.95 7.78 1.73
N GLY A 351 18.81 7.77 2.75
CA GLY A 351 19.56 6.58 3.17
C GLY A 351 20.95 6.37 2.54
N MET A 352 21.59 7.41 1.98
CA MET A 352 22.92 7.33 1.36
C MET A 352 24.05 6.85 2.31
N HIS A 353 23.84 7.00 3.62
CA HIS A 353 24.78 6.54 4.64
C HIS A 353 24.38 5.19 5.26
N SER A 354 23.40 4.48 4.70
CA SER A 354 23.05 3.13 5.13
C SER A 354 24.16 2.12 4.80
N TRP A 355 24.13 0.98 5.49
CA TRP A 355 25.22 0.00 5.45
C TRP A 355 25.52 -0.51 4.03
N LEU A 356 24.49 -0.96 3.30
CA LEU A 356 24.65 -1.48 1.93
C LEU A 356 25.00 -0.37 0.94
N TYR A 357 24.48 0.84 1.14
CA TYR A 357 24.81 1.97 0.25
C TYR A 357 26.31 2.30 0.32
N LEU A 358 26.86 2.42 1.53
CA LEU A 358 28.27 2.77 1.72
C LEU A 358 29.22 1.66 1.27
N ARG A 359 28.89 0.40 1.54
CA ARG A 359 29.81 -0.74 1.36
C ARG A 359 29.67 -1.44 0.02
N ILE A 360 28.50 -1.33 -0.64
CA ILE A 360 28.28 -1.93 -1.95
C ILE A 360 28.20 -0.84 -3.02
N LEU A 361 27.24 0.07 -2.94
CA LEU A 361 26.95 1.00 -4.04
C LEU A 361 28.07 2.04 -4.28
N ASN A 362 28.76 2.48 -3.22
CA ASN A 362 29.89 3.41 -3.38
C ASN A 362 31.19 2.72 -3.82
N GLU A 363 31.38 1.44 -3.49
CA GLU A 363 32.63 0.71 -3.73
C GLU A 363 32.61 -0.04 -5.08
N TYR A 364 31.45 -0.55 -5.50
CA TYR A 364 31.32 -1.43 -6.67
C TYR A 364 30.37 -0.83 -7.70
N GLN A 365 30.92 -0.17 -8.73
CA GLN A 365 30.11 0.53 -9.75
C GLN A 365 29.31 -0.42 -10.66
N GLN A 366 29.68 -1.70 -10.71
CA GLN A 366 28.97 -2.73 -11.48
C GLN A 366 27.62 -3.13 -10.84
N VAL A 367 27.39 -2.75 -9.59
CA VAL A 367 26.12 -2.95 -8.90
C VAL A 367 25.22 -1.74 -9.14
N GLN A 368 24.13 -1.96 -9.87
CA GLN A 368 23.17 -0.92 -10.24
C GLN A 368 22.18 -0.63 -9.10
N SER A 369 21.84 -1.65 -8.32
CA SER A 369 20.99 -1.52 -7.14
C SER A 369 21.31 -2.59 -6.12
N CYS A 370 21.22 -2.25 -4.84
CA CYS A 370 21.28 -3.19 -3.74
C CYS A 370 20.49 -2.58 -2.58
N THR A 371 19.45 -3.27 -2.11
CA THR A 371 18.59 -2.81 -1.03
C THR A 371 18.11 -3.96 -0.17
N ALA A 372 18.04 -3.74 1.13
CA ALA A 372 17.35 -4.63 2.05
C ALA A 372 15.83 -4.44 1.95
N PHE A 373 15.09 -5.51 2.20
CA PHE A 373 13.63 -5.49 2.27
C PHE A 373 13.15 -6.38 3.41
N SER A 374 11.95 -6.07 3.91
CA SER A 374 11.19 -6.96 4.78
C SER A 374 9.72 -6.98 4.35
N SER A 375 9.11 -8.15 4.50
CA SER A 375 7.68 -8.42 4.31
C SER A 375 7.21 -9.24 5.51
N ILE A 376 6.44 -8.63 6.40
CA ILE A 376 6.02 -9.25 7.66
C ILE A 376 4.52 -9.52 7.58
N PHE A 377 4.13 -10.76 7.89
CA PHE A 377 2.77 -11.28 7.93
C PHE A 377 2.37 -11.53 9.39
N ASN A 378 1.14 -12.00 9.67
CA ASN A 378 0.66 -12.18 11.04
C ASN A 378 1.58 -13.09 11.87
N ASN A 379 1.95 -14.24 11.31
CA ASN A 379 2.67 -15.31 12.03
C ASN A 379 4.11 -15.54 11.56
N THR A 380 4.48 -15.04 10.38
CA THR A 380 5.81 -15.22 9.77
C THR A 380 6.17 -14.01 8.91
N GLY A 381 7.34 -14.02 8.27
CA GLY A 381 7.80 -12.95 7.40
C GLY A 381 9.04 -13.35 6.62
N LEU A 382 9.46 -12.45 5.73
CA LEU A 382 10.68 -12.56 4.97
C LEU A 382 11.52 -11.32 5.18
N PHE A 383 12.81 -11.53 5.38
CA PHE A 383 13.81 -10.47 5.38
C PHE A 383 14.91 -10.84 4.39
N GLY A 384 15.36 -9.88 3.59
CA GLY A 384 16.34 -10.18 2.56
C GLY A 384 17.02 -8.97 1.95
N ILE A 385 17.89 -9.27 1.00
CA ILE A 385 18.57 -8.29 0.15
C ILE A 385 18.18 -8.57 -1.30
N TYR A 386 17.70 -7.54 -1.98
CA TYR A 386 17.58 -7.50 -3.43
C TYR A 386 18.81 -6.81 -4.02
N GLY A 387 19.31 -7.32 -5.14
CA GLY A 387 20.41 -6.73 -5.90
C GLY A 387 20.21 -6.81 -7.41
N CYS A 388 20.84 -5.87 -8.10
CA CYS A 388 20.90 -5.81 -9.56
C CYS A 388 22.33 -5.46 -9.98
N SER A 389 22.92 -6.26 -10.84
CA SER A 389 24.27 -6.03 -11.38
C SER A 389 24.36 -6.42 -12.86
N SER A 390 25.50 -6.16 -13.48
CA SER A 390 25.82 -6.79 -14.77
C SER A 390 25.94 -8.33 -14.62
N PRO A 391 25.68 -9.10 -15.69
CA PRO A 391 25.72 -10.57 -15.65
C PRO A 391 27.07 -11.11 -15.22
N GLU A 392 28.16 -10.54 -15.73
CA GLU A 392 29.51 -11.00 -15.42
C GLU A 392 29.90 -10.77 -13.94
N PHE A 393 29.24 -9.82 -13.27
CA PHE A 393 29.49 -9.50 -11.86
C PHE A 393 28.49 -10.17 -10.90
N ALA A 394 27.48 -10.89 -11.41
CA ALA A 394 26.38 -11.42 -10.60
C ALA A 394 26.86 -12.35 -9.46
N ALA A 395 27.76 -13.29 -9.76
CA ALA A 395 28.32 -14.18 -8.75
C ALA A 395 29.03 -13.40 -7.63
N LYS A 396 29.76 -12.34 -7.98
CA LYS A 396 30.45 -11.50 -6.99
C LYS A 396 29.46 -10.65 -6.19
N ALA A 397 28.43 -10.10 -6.84
CA ALA A 397 27.41 -9.31 -6.17
C ALA A 397 26.63 -10.13 -5.12
N ILE A 398 26.27 -11.38 -5.43
CA ILE A 398 25.64 -12.31 -4.49
C ILE A 398 26.58 -12.62 -3.32
N GLU A 399 27.86 -12.88 -3.60
CA GLU A 399 28.86 -13.09 -2.55
C GLU A 399 29.00 -11.87 -1.63
N LEU A 400 29.00 -10.65 -2.18
CA LEU A 400 29.04 -9.42 -1.41
C LEU A 400 27.79 -9.29 -0.53
N ALA A 401 26.58 -9.50 -1.08
CA ALA A 401 25.35 -9.45 -0.30
C ALA A 401 25.35 -10.47 0.86
N ALA A 402 25.79 -11.70 0.60
CA ALA A 402 25.92 -12.74 1.64
C ALA A 402 26.95 -12.34 2.71
N LYS A 403 28.11 -11.81 2.30
CA LYS A 403 29.13 -11.31 3.22
C LYS A 403 28.59 -10.18 4.10
N GLU A 404 27.83 -9.25 3.54
CA GLU A 404 27.28 -8.13 4.32
C GLU A 404 26.28 -8.59 5.39
N LEU A 405 25.43 -9.58 5.09
CA LEU A 405 24.56 -10.20 6.10
C LEU A 405 25.37 -10.88 7.21
N LYS A 406 26.43 -11.63 6.84
CA LYS A 406 27.33 -12.27 7.81
C LYS A 406 28.10 -11.25 8.66
N ASP A 407 28.51 -10.12 8.08
CA ASP A 407 29.21 -9.07 8.81
C ASP A 407 28.32 -8.45 9.89
N VAL A 408 27.02 -8.28 9.61
CA VAL A 408 26.04 -7.83 10.61
C VAL A 408 25.81 -8.88 11.69
N ALA A 409 25.62 -10.15 11.31
CA ALA A 409 25.52 -11.27 12.25
C ALA A 409 26.80 -11.49 13.07
N GLY A 410 27.96 -11.14 12.52
CA GLY A 410 29.26 -11.20 13.21
C GLY A 410 29.55 -10.00 14.11
N GLY A 411 28.58 -9.10 14.32
CA GLY A 411 28.72 -7.97 15.25
C GLY A 411 29.58 -6.81 14.74
N LYS A 412 29.77 -6.66 13.41
CA LYS A 412 30.53 -5.53 12.85
C LYS A 412 29.77 -4.19 12.84
N VAL A 413 28.49 -4.20 13.20
CA VAL A 413 27.69 -2.98 13.36
C VAL A 413 28.17 -2.22 14.60
N ASN A 414 28.47 -0.94 14.44
CA ASN A 414 28.83 -0.07 15.56
C ASN A 414 27.63 0.76 16.05
N GLN A 415 27.78 1.39 17.21
CA GLN A 415 26.70 2.17 17.82
C GLN A 415 26.19 3.31 16.94
N LYS A 416 27.08 3.98 16.19
CA LYS A 416 26.71 5.07 15.27
C LYS A 416 25.78 4.60 14.15
N HIS A 417 25.99 3.39 13.63
CA HIS A 417 25.11 2.79 12.63
C HIS A 417 23.72 2.51 13.22
N LEU A 418 23.67 1.94 14.43
CA LEU A 418 22.42 1.62 15.12
C LEU A 418 21.64 2.88 15.49
N ASP A 419 22.28 3.88 16.11
CA ASP A 419 21.61 5.12 16.52
C ASP A 419 20.98 5.85 15.33
N ARG A 420 21.71 5.90 14.20
CA ARG A 420 21.17 6.46 12.96
C ARG A 420 19.98 5.65 12.45
N ALA A 421 20.05 4.31 12.46
CA ALA A 421 18.95 3.47 12.02
C ALA A 421 17.71 3.62 12.90
N LYS A 422 17.89 3.70 14.23
CA LYS A 422 16.82 3.98 15.20
C LYS A 422 16.17 5.34 14.95
N ALA A 423 16.99 6.40 14.82
CA ALA A 423 16.50 7.74 14.53
C ALA A 423 15.74 7.80 13.19
N ALA A 424 16.28 7.18 12.14
CA ALA A 424 15.64 7.11 10.83
C ALA A 424 14.32 6.31 10.87
N THR A 425 14.27 5.22 11.63
CA THR A 425 13.04 4.41 11.79
C THR A 425 11.96 5.19 12.52
N LYS A 426 12.29 5.84 13.64
CA LYS A 426 11.33 6.70 14.38
C LYS A 426 10.83 7.85 13.51
N SER A 427 11.74 8.51 12.78
CA SER A 427 11.38 9.59 11.85
C SER A 427 10.44 9.10 10.76
N ALA A 428 10.73 7.94 10.15
CA ALA A 428 9.90 7.38 9.08
C ALA A 428 8.50 7.02 9.57
N VAL A 429 8.37 6.42 10.76
CA VAL A 429 7.07 6.08 11.36
C VAL A 429 6.26 7.34 11.64
N LEU A 430 6.84 8.31 12.34
CA LEU A 430 6.14 9.55 12.72
C LEU A 430 5.71 10.38 11.50
N MET A 431 6.60 10.58 10.53
CA MET A 431 6.29 11.35 9.32
C MET A 431 5.23 10.66 8.44
N ASN A 432 5.19 9.33 8.42
CA ASN A 432 4.16 8.61 7.66
C ASN A 432 2.76 8.75 8.30
N LEU A 433 2.68 8.77 9.63
CA LEU A 433 1.42 8.92 10.38
C LEU A 433 0.76 10.30 10.23
N GLU A 434 1.45 11.29 9.64
CA GLU A 434 0.87 12.59 9.29
C GLU A 434 -0.18 12.48 8.18
N SER A 435 -0.05 11.50 7.30
CA SER A 435 -1.01 11.27 6.22
C SER A 435 -2.26 10.59 6.75
N ARG A 436 -3.41 11.26 6.66
CA ARG A 436 -4.71 10.71 7.09
C ARG A 436 -5.05 9.36 6.43
N MET A 437 -4.62 9.13 5.20
CA MET A 437 -4.83 7.87 4.48
C MET A 437 -4.04 6.74 5.16
N ILE A 438 -2.79 7.04 5.53
CA ILE A 438 -1.92 6.10 6.25
C ILE A 438 -2.41 5.90 7.69
N ALA A 439 -2.95 6.94 8.34
CA ALA A 439 -3.55 6.80 9.68
C ALA A 439 -4.79 5.88 9.65
N ALA A 440 -5.69 6.03 8.67
CA ALA A 440 -6.83 5.14 8.50
C ALA A 440 -6.39 3.69 8.18
N GLU A 441 -5.36 3.53 7.34
CA GLU A 441 -4.75 2.22 7.05
C GLU A 441 -4.13 1.59 8.30
N ASP A 442 -3.35 2.34 9.07
CA ASP A 442 -2.74 1.91 10.32
C ASP A 442 -3.79 1.42 11.33
N ILE A 443 -4.87 2.19 11.53
CA ILE A 443 -5.99 1.78 12.40
C ILE A 443 -6.60 0.45 11.91
N GLY A 444 -6.97 0.39 10.63
CA GLY A 444 -7.65 -0.78 10.07
C GLY A 444 -6.80 -2.05 10.17
N ARG A 445 -5.55 -1.97 9.73
CA ARG A 445 -4.64 -3.12 9.69
C ARG A 445 -4.21 -3.58 11.07
N GLN A 446 -3.92 -2.67 12.00
CA GLN A 446 -3.59 -3.07 13.37
C GLN A 446 -4.77 -3.76 14.06
N ILE A 447 -6.01 -3.29 13.86
CA ILE A 447 -7.19 -3.93 14.44
C ILE A 447 -7.44 -5.31 13.81
N LEU A 448 -7.15 -5.50 12.52
CA LEU A 448 -7.21 -6.83 11.89
C LEU A 448 -6.18 -7.80 12.48
N THR A 449 -4.93 -7.33 12.68
CA THR A 449 -3.83 -8.17 13.17
C THR A 449 -3.90 -8.42 14.68
N TYR A 450 -4.02 -7.37 15.50
CA TYR A 450 -3.94 -7.45 16.97
C TYR A 450 -5.31 -7.42 17.66
N GLY A 451 -6.37 -7.04 16.94
CA GLY A 451 -7.68 -6.82 17.53
C GLY A 451 -7.89 -5.42 18.12
N GLU A 452 -6.82 -4.63 18.22
CA GLU A 452 -6.75 -3.26 18.75
C GLU A 452 -5.71 -2.45 17.98
N ARG A 453 -5.69 -1.12 18.17
CA ARG A 453 -4.58 -0.28 17.70
C ARG A 453 -3.61 -0.03 18.84
N LYS A 454 -2.38 -0.52 18.69
CA LYS A 454 -1.31 -0.28 19.65
C LYS A 454 -0.82 1.17 19.52
N PRO A 455 -0.58 1.86 20.65
CA PRO A 455 -0.13 3.25 20.64
C PRO A 455 1.25 3.38 20.01
N VAL A 456 1.48 4.46 19.26
CA VAL A 456 2.76 4.69 18.56
C VAL A 456 3.95 4.72 19.53
N GLU A 457 3.72 5.21 20.75
CA GLU A 457 4.71 5.29 21.81
C GLU A 457 5.29 3.92 22.18
N GLN A 458 4.50 2.86 22.06
CA GLN A 458 4.96 1.49 22.31
C GLN A 458 6.03 1.09 21.29
N PHE A 459 5.78 1.31 19.99
CA PHE A 459 6.75 1.04 18.94
C PHE A 459 8.01 1.90 19.09
N LEU A 460 7.86 3.20 19.42
CA LEU A 460 8.99 4.09 19.64
C LEU A 460 9.87 3.65 20.81
N LYS A 461 9.25 3.23 21.93
CA LYS A 461 9.97 2.68 23.09
C LYS A 461 10.70 1.38 22.73
N THR A 462 10.06 0.49 21.96
CA THR A 462 10.70 -0.75 21.50
C THR A 462 11.92 -0.43 20.63
N VAL A 463 11.81 0.51 19.68
CA VAL A 463 12.95 0.98 18.87
C VAL A 463 14.06 1.55 19.75
N ASP A 464 13.73 2.41 20.71
CA ASP A 464 14.70 3.04 21.61
C ASP A 464 15.40 2.05 22.54
N GLY A 465 14.71 0.98 22.94
CA GLY A 465 15.28 -0.10 23.75
C GLY A 465 16.22 -1.04 22.99
N LEU A 466 16.28 -0.99 21.65
CA LEU A 466 17.13 -1.90 20.88
C LEU A 466 18.62 -1.63 21.09
N THR A 467 19.37 -2.72 21.27
CA THR A 467 20.82 -2.74 21.44
C THR A 467 21.52 -3.38 20.23
N LEU A 468 22.84 -3.21 20.13
CA LEU A 468 23.64 -3.89 19.10
C LEU A 468 23.52 -5.41 19.22
N LYS A 469 23.45 -5.92 20.45
CA LYS A 469 23.30 -7.35 20.71
C LYS A 469 21.97 -7.87 20.15
N ASP A 470 20.86 -7.15 20.33
CA ASP A 470 19.57 -7.55 19.74
C ASP A 470 19.66 -7.67 18.21
N ILE A 471 20.34 -6.72 17.54
CA ILE A 471 20.54 -6.78 16.08
C ILE A 471 21.41 -7.97 15.68
N THR A 472 22.53 -8.19 16.36
CA THR A 472 23.46 -9.28 16.08
C THR A 472 22.84 -10.65 16.31
N ASP A 473 22.17 -10.84 17.46
CA ASP A 473 21.50 -12.08 17.81
C ASP A 473 20.34 -12.38 16.85
N PHE A 474 19.53 -11.37 16.54
CA PHE A 474 18.44 -11.50 15.57
C PHE A 474 18.97 -11.84 14.18
N THR A 475 20.00 -11.13 13.70
CA THR A 475 20.57 -11.40 12.38
C THR A 475 21.20 -12.80 12.33
N SER A 476 21.87 -13.23 13.40
CA SER A 476 22.42 -14.59 13.50
C SER A 476 21.32 -15.65 13.49
N LYS A 477 20.22 -15.41 14.20
CA LYS A 477 19.04 -16.29 14.21
C LYS A 477 18.43 -16.43 12.81
N ILE A 478 18.24 -15.34 12.07
CA ILE A 478 17.59 -15.40 10.75
C ILE A 478 18.47 -16.08 9.70
N ILE A 479 19.79 -15.80 9.67
CA ILE A 479 20.68 -16.43 8.67
C ILE A 479 20.92 -17.92 8.93
N SER A 480 20.59 -18.42 10.13
CA SER A 480 20.63 -19.85 10.45
C SER A 480 19.46 -20.63 9.84
N LYS A 481 18.43 -19.94 9.34
CA LYS A 481 17.30 -20.54 8.63
C LYS A 481 17.72 -20.95 7.21
N PRO A 482 17.01 -21.90 6.57
CA PRO A 482 17.23 -22.22 5.16
C PRO A 482 17.22 -20.96 4.29
N LEU A 483 18.11 -20.88 3.31
CA LEU A 483 18.14 -19.75 2.38
C LEU A 483 16.96 -19.85 1.40
N THR A 484 16.32 -18.72 1.09
CA THR A 484 15.54 -18.55 -0.14
C THR A 484 16.32 -17.68 -1.11
N MET A 485 16.49 -18.17 -2.34
CA MET A 485 17.17 -17.48 -3.42
C MET A 485 16.23 -17.35 -4.61
N ALA A 486 16.17 -16.17 -5.20
CA ALA A 486 15.48 -15.95 -6.47
C ALA A 486 16.37 -15.15 -7.42
N SER A 487 16.37 -15.49 -8.71
CA SER A 487 17.15 -14.81 -9.74
C SER A 487 16.39 -14.68 -11.06
N PHE A 488 16.58 -13.55 -11.73
CA PHE A 488 15.89 -13.17 -12.97
C PHE A 488 16.83 -12.38 -13.90
N GLY A 489 16.69 -12.56 -15.22
CA GLY A 489 17.54 -11.91 -16.23
C GLY A 489 18.55 -12.88 -16.84
N ASP A 490 19.80 -12.46 -17.00
CA ASP A 490 20.88 -13.38 -17.37
C ASP A 490 21.40 -14.12 -16.12
N VAL A 491 20.82 -15.29 -15.86
CA VAL A 491 21.15 -16.10 -14.68
C VAL A 491 22.21 -17.17 -14.93
N LEU A 492 22.88 -17.20 -16.10
CA LEU A 492 23.83 -18.27 -16.41
C LEU A 492 25.11 -18.21 -15.56
N SER A 493 25.50 -17.01 -15.15
CA SER A 493 26.65 -16.76 -14.26
C SER A 493 26.30 -16.85 -12.77
N VAL A 494 25.02 -17.07 -12.42
CA VAL A 494 24.56 -17.10 -11.03
C VAL A 494 25.01 -18.41 -10.37
N PRO A 495 25.73 -18.36 -9.23
CA PRO A 495 26.21 -19.56 -8.54
C PRO A 495 25.07 -20.48 -8.13
N SER A 496 25.35 -21.78 -7.98
CA SER A 496 24.35 -22.76 -7.52
C SER A 496 23.81 -22.40 -6.13
N TYR A 497 22.57 -22.81 -5.84
CA TYR A 497 21.94 -22.60 -4.53
C TYR A 497 22.83 -23.10 -3.39
N ASP A 498 23.34 -24.33 -3.50
CA ASP A 498 24.16 -24.95 -2.46
C ASP A 498 25.44 -24.17 -2.19
N THR A 499 26.07 -23.62 -3.23
CA THR A 499 27.27 -22.78 -3.10
C THR A 499 27.01 -21.48 -2.34
N VAL A 500 25.81 -20.91 -2.48
CA VAL A 500 25.43 -19.69 -1.76
C VAL A 500 24.96 -20.03 -0.35
N SER A 501 24.13 -21.06 -0.21
CA SER A 501 23.59 -21.55 1.06
C SER A 501 24.70 -21.95 2.03
N SER A 502 25.74 -22.66 1.54
CA SER A 502 26.89 -23.07 2.34
C SER A 502 27.69 -21.90 2.93
N LYS A 503 27.47 -20.66 2.46
CA LYS A 503 28.11 -19.48 3.05
C LYS A 503 27.45 -19.11 4.39
N PHE A 504 26.19 -19.48 4.63
CA PHE A 504 25.44 -19.16 5.85
C PHE A 504 25.44 -20.30 6.88
N SER A 505 25.84 -21.51 6.47
CA SER A 505 26.01 -22.69 7.32
C SER A 505 27.23 -22.62 8.24
#